data_AF-A0A960PCC8-F1
#
_entry.id   AF-A0A960PCC8-F1
#
_cell.length_a   1.000
_cell.length_b   1.000
_cell.length_c   1.000
_cell.angle_alpha   90.00
_cell.angle_beta   90.00
_cell.angle_gamma   90.00
#
_symmetry.space_group_name_H-M   'P 1'
#
loop_
_entity.id
_entity.type
_entity.pdbx_description
1 polymer ?
#
loop_
_entity_poly.entity_id
_entity_poly.type
_entity_poly.pdbx_seq_one_letter_code
_entity_poly.pdbx_strand_id
1 'polypeptide(L)'
;MRAYFFIGDVLTTGLTGAVAGLAAVALTGVGWNMALAMFLGMNLGMALAMPVCLVMGIWFGAFELMLPSMLGGMLSGMVVAMWEAHSGVGLGEAALVGTIWAWAALLATYLTNAALRGEVKQ
;
A
#
# COMPACT_ATOMS: atom_id res chain seq x y z
N MET A 1 -5.53 19.89 14.42
CA MET A 1 -6.06 19.47 13.11
C MET A 1 -5.18 18.45 12.38
N ARG A 2 -3.83 18.53 12.41
CA ARG A 2 -2.93 17.52 11.74
C ARG A 2 -3.07 16.06 12.23
N ALA A 3 -3.33 15.82 13.52
CA ALA A 3 -3.36 14.44 14.05
C ALA A 3 -4.53 13.60 13.51
N TYR A 4 -5.69 14.20 13.23
CA TYR A 4 -6.85 13.49 12.68
C TYR A 4 -6.59 12.99 11.26
N PHE A 5 -5.97 13.82 10.42
CA PHE A 5 -5.57 13.47 9.06
C PHE A 5 -4.47 12.39 9.05
N PHE A 6 -3.50 12.51 9.95
CA PHE A 6 -2.44 11.49 10.08
C PHE A 6 -2.98 10.11 10.49
N ILE A 7 -3.96 10.05 11.40
CA ILE A 7 -4.60 8.79 11.77
C ILE A 7 -5.37 8.20 10.58
N GLY A 8 -6.07 9.05 9.82
CA GLY A 8 -6.74 8.66 8.58
C GLY A 8 -5.79 8.08 7.54
N ASP A 9 -4.63 8.71 7.35
CA ASP A 9 -3.55 8.21 6.48
C ASP A 9 -3.07 6.83 6.92
N VAL A 10 -2.72 6.66 8.21
CA VAL A 10 -2.20 5.38 8.73
C VAL A 10 -3.21 4.26 8.55
N LEU A 11 -4.48 4.52 8.87
CA LEU A 11 -5.57 3.55 8.71
C LEU A 11 -5.79 3.20 7.25
N THR A 12 -5.90 4.20 6.37
CA THR A 12 -6.23 3.97 4.96
C THR A 12 -5.08 3.29 4.23
N THR A 13 -3.85 3.71 4.48
CA THR A 13 -2.66 3.10 3.85
C THR A 13 -2.49 1.67 4.36
N GLY A 14 -2.68 1.43 5.66
CA GLY A 14 -2.64 0.09 6.24
C GLY A 14 -3.71 -0.83 5.66
N LEU A 15 -4.97 -0.37 5.60
CA LEU A 15 -6.08 -1.11 4.99
C LEU A 15 -5.82 -1.41 3.51
N THR A 16 -5.30 -0.43 2.77
CA THR A 16 -4.94 -0.62 1.35
C THR A 16 -3.90 -1.72 1.21
N GLY A 17 -2.85 -1.71 2.06
CA GLY A 17 -1.82 -2.75 2.07
C GLY A 17 -2.35 -4.13 2.42
N ALA A 18 -3.22 -4.23 3.43
CA ALA A 18 -3.83 -5.49 3.83
C ALA A 18 -4.71 -6.07 2.71
N VAL A 19 -5.57 -5.25 2.11
CA VAL A 19 -6.47 -5.66 1.01
C VAL A 19 -5.67 -6.06 -0.23
N ALA A 20 -4.64 -5.29 -0.59
CA ALA A 20 -3.77 -5.60 -1.71
C ALA A 20 -3.00 -6.92 -1.48
N GLY A 21 -2.48 -7.17 -0.28
CA GLY A 21 -1.79 -8.41 0.06
C GLY A 21 -2.71 -9.63 0.00
N LEU A 22 -3.91 -9.54 0.58
CA LEU A 22 -4.90 -10.63 0.53
C LEU A 22 -5.33 -10.93 -0.90
N ALA A 23 -5.58 -9.89 -1.70
CA ALA A 23 -6.00 -10.06 -3.07
C ALA A 23 -4.85 -10.54 -3.98
N ALA A 24 -3.60 -10.24 -3.65
CA ALA A 24 -2.43 -10.83 -4.30
C ALA A 24 -2.40 -12.35 -4.08
N VAL A 25 -2.52 -12.84 -2.85
CA VAL A 25 -2.57 -14.28 -2.55
C VAL A 25 -3.78 -14.97 -3.23
N ALA A 26 -4.93 -14.30 -3.28
CA ALA A 26 -6.11 -14.87 -3.94
C ALA A 26 -5.93 -15.03 -5.46
N LEU A 27 -5.07 -14.23 -6.09
CA LEU A 27 -4.86 -14.23 -7.54
C LEU A 27 -3.63 -15.02 -7.97
N THR A 28 -2.55 -15.02 -7.18
CA THR A 28 -1.30 -15.72 -7.50
C THR A 28 -1.20 -17.04 -6.78
N GLY A 29 -0.70 -18.08 -7.46
CA GLY A 29 -0.44 -19.38 -6.84
C GLY A 29 1.05 -19.72 -6.80
N VAL A 30 1.40 -20.69 -5.95
CA VAL A 30 2.76 -21.22 -5.82
C VAL A 30 3.25 -21.77 -7.17
N GLY A 31 4.48 -21.38 -7.57
CA GLY A 31 5.10 -21.82 -8.82
C GLY A 31 4.80 -20.95 -10.04
N TRP A 32 4.09 -19.84 -9.87
CA TRP A 32 3.91 -18.85 -10.93
C TRP A 32 5.24 -18.18 -11.31
N ASN A 33 5.37 -17.75 -12.57
CA ASN A 33 6.51 -16.96 -13.00
C ASN A 33 6.55 -15.64 -12.22
N MET A 34 7.65 -15.40 -11.49
CA MET A 34 7.80 -14.24 -10.61
C MET A 34 7.56 -12.90 -11.34
N ALA A 35 7.93 -12.80 -12.62
CA ALA A 35 7.70 -11.58 -13.39
C ALA A 35 6.20 -11.31 -13.60
N LEU A 36 5.41 -12.35 -13.89
CA LEU A 36 3.96 -12.26 -14.02
C LEU A 36 3.29 -11.94 -12.69
N ALA A 37 3.72 -12.59 -11.61
CA ALA A 37 3.22 -12.33 -10.27
C ALA A 37 3.49 -10.87 -9.85
N MET A 38 4.69 -10.35 -10.14
CA MET A 38 5.07 -8.96 -9.89
C MET A 38 4.17 -7.97 -10.63
N PHE A 39 4.00 -8.14 -11.95
CA PHE A 39 3.16 -7.26 -12.76
C PHE A 39 1.69 -7.28 -12.33
N LEU A 40 1.14 -8.46 -12.03
CA LEU A 40 -0.23 -8.59 -11.57
C LEU A 40 -0.41 -7.98 -10.17
N GLY A 41 0.49 -8.29 -9.24
CA GLY A 41 0.47 -7.74 -7.88
C GLY A 41 0.54 -6.21 -7.86
N MET A 42 1.39 -5.61 -8.71
CA MET A 42 1.47 -4.16 -8.87
C MET A 42 0.15 -3.55 -9.37
N ASN A 43 -0.37 -4.05 -10.51
CA ASN A 43 -1.58 -3.49 -11.12
C ASN A 43 -2.79 -3.66 -10.20
N LEU A 44 -2.90 -4.82 -9.56
CA LEU A 44 -3.99 -5.13 -8.65
C LEU A 44 -3.91 -4.31 -7.36
N GLY A 45 -2.72 -4.16 -6.79
CA GLY A 45 -2.49 -3.30 -5.63
C GLY A 45 -2.86 -1.84 -5.89
N MET A 46 -2.50 -1.31 -7.06
CA MET A 46 -2.92 0.05 -7.48
C MET A 46 -4.42 0.15 -7.75
N ALA A 47 -5.01 -0.84 -8.42
CA ALA A 47 -6.43 -0.87 -8.73
C ALA A 47 -7.30 -0.95 -7.46
N LEU A 48 -6.84 -1.66 -6.42
CA LEU A 48 -7.50 -1.76 -5.13
C LEU A 48 -7.25 -0.55 -4.22
N ALA A 49 -6.13 0.14 -4.40
CA ALA A 49 -5.89 1.41 -3.71
C ALA A 49 -6.93 2.47 -4.09
N MET A 50 -7.34 2.55 -5.36
CA MET A 50 -8.35 3.52 -5.83
C MET A 50 -9.67 3.50 -5.06
N PRO A 51 -10.40 2.36 -4.95
CA PRO A 51 -11.66 2.32 -4.22
C PRO A 51 -11.46 2.57 -2.72
N VAL A 52 -10.38 2.06 -2.11
CA VAL A 52 -10.08 2.33 -0.70
C VAL A 52 -9.87 3.82 -0.46
N CYS A 53 -9.11 4.46 -1.35
CA CYS A 53 -8.81 5.89 -1.28
C CYS A 53 -10.04 6.76 -1.59
N LEU A 54 -10.95 6.30 -2.44
CA LEU A 54 -12.20 7.00 -2.76
C LEU A 54 -13.20 6.95 -1.60
N VAL A 55 -13.32 5.80 -0.92
CA VAL A 55 -14.16 5.65 0.27
C VAL A 55 -13.60 6.49 1.43
N MET A 56 -12.30 6.40 1.69
CA MET A 56 -11.68 7.09 2.82
C MET A 56 -11.41 8.58 2.55
N GLY A 57 -11.23 8.97 1.29
CA GLY A 57 -11.01 10.35 0.87
C GLY A 57 -12.19 11.28 1.14
N ILE A 58 -13.42 10.74 1.26
CA ILE A 58 -14.61 11.48 1.69
C ILE A 58 -14.46 12.01 3.12
N TRP A 59 -13.77 11.25 3.98
CA TRP A 59 -13.65 11.53 5.42
C TRP A 59 -12.35 12.28 5.77
N PHE A 60 -11.26 12.00 5.04
CA PHE A 60 -9.91 12.44 5.40
C PHE A 60 -9.22 13.33 4.35
N GLY A 61 -9.91 13.75 3.28
CA GLY A 61 -9.33 14.63 2.25
C GLY A 61 -8.58 13.85 1.17
N ALA A 62 -9.11 13.90 -0.06
CA ALA A 62 -8.75 12.97 -1.13
C ALA A 62 -7.30 13.09 -1.66
N PHE A 63 -6.67 14.27 -1.61
CA PHE A 63 -5.37 14.49 -2.29
C PHE A 63 -4.14 14.09 -1.47
N GLU A 64 -4.16 14.21 -0.13
CA GLU A 64 -3.00 13.84 0.70
C GLU A 64 -2.87 12.32 0.84
N LEU A 65 -4.00 11.59 0.84
CA LEU A 65 -4.04 10.13 0.97
C LEU A 65 -3.66 9.34 -0.28
N MET A 66 -3.83 9.94 -1.47
CA MET A 66 -3.76 9.19 -2.72
C MET A 66 -2.35 8.70 -3.03
N LEU A 67 -1.35 9.55 -2.79
CA LEU A 67 0.06 9.20 -2.98
C LEU A 67 0.50 8.03 -2.10
N PRO A 68 0.42 8.11 -0.75
CA PRO A 68 0.88 7.02 0.12
C PRO A 68 0.06 5.73 -0.07
N SER A 69 -1.25 5.82 -0.26
CA SER A 69 -2.09 4.63 -0.46
C SER A 69 -1.78 3.90 -1.77
N MET A 70 -1.57 4.62 -2.88
CA MET A 70 -1.19 4.00 -4.15
C MET A 70 0.20 3.38 -4.10
N LEU A 71 1.17 4.08 -3.53
CA LEU A 71 2.54 3.56 -3.37
C LEU A 71 2.54 2.35 -2.44
N GLY A 72 1.78 2.41 -1.35
CA GLY A 72 1.62 1.30 -0.41
C GLY A 72 0.91 0.10 -1.02
N GLY A 73 -0.17 0.32 -1.78
CA GLY A 73 -0.88 -0.73 -2.52
C GLY A 73 0.00 -1.40 -3.56
N MET A 74 0.76 -0.63 -4.32
CA MET A 74 1.73 -1.14 -5.29
C MET A 74 2.80 -2.01 -4.63
N LEU A 75 3.46 -1.51 -3.58
CA LEU A 75 4.56 -2.22 -2.92
C LEU A 75 4.06 -3.48 -2.20
N SER A 76 2.93 -3.39 -1.49
CA SER A 76 2.32 -4.53 -0.81
C SER A 76 1.89 -5.62 -1.79
N GLY A 77 1.16 -5.26 -2.85
CA GLY A 77 0.71 -6.21 -3.87
C GLY A 77 1.87 -6.88 -4.58
N MET A 78 2.93 -6.14 -4.91
CA MET A 78 4.12 -6.69 -5.55
C MET A 78 4.86 -7.67 -4.65
N VAL A 79 5.19 -7.27 -3.42
CA VAL A 79 5.99 -8.11 -2.50
C VAL A 79 5.24 -9.38 -2.11
N VAL A 80 3.94 -9.25 -1.79
CA VAL A 80 3.13 -10.41 -1.38
C VAL A 80 2.90 -11.36 -2.56
N ALA A 81 2.62 -10.86 -3.76
CA ALA A 81 2.47 -11.71 -4.96
C ALA A 81 3.76 -12.48 -5.29
N MET A 82 4.92 -11.83 -5.16
CA MET A 82 6.20 -12.49 -5.40
C MET A 82 6.52 -13.55 -4.33
N TRP A 83 6.18 -13.28 -3.08
CA TRP A 83 6.37 -14.23 -1.99
C TRP A 83 5.44 -15.44 -2.15
N GLU A 84 4.16 -15.22 -2.46
CA GLU A 84 3.19 -16.28 -2.76
C GLU A 84 3.68 -17.17 -3.91
N ALA A 85 4.14 -16.56 -5.01
CA ALA A 85 4.66 -17.30 -6.15
C ALA A 85 5.92 -18.14 -5.81
N HIS A 86 6.74 -17.69 -4.86
CA HIS A 86 8.00 -18.35 -4.49
C HIS A 86 7.80 -19.51 -3.51
N SER A 87 7.10 -19.30 -2.40
CA SER A 87 7.01 -20.27 -1.31
C SER A 87 5.59 -20.50 -0.78
N GLY A 88 4.60 -19.74 -1.25
CA GLY A 88 3.30 -19.63 -0.61
C GLY A 88 3.37 -18.82 0.70
N VAL A 89 2.30 -18.11 1.01
CA VAL A 89 2.14 -17.24 2.17
C VAL A 89 0.74 -17.44 2.75
N GLY A 90 0.64 -17.53 4.08
CA GLY A 90 -0.66 -17.61 4.73
C GLY A 90 -1.45 -16.31 4.59
N LEU A 91 -2.79 -16.37 4.51
CA LEU A 91 -3.64 -15.17 4.39
C LEU A 91 -3.38 -14.12 5.49
N GLY A 92 -3.16 -14.56 6.73
CA GLY A 92 -2.83 -13.67 7.85
C GLY A 92 -1.46 -13.00 7.70
N GLU A 93 -0.46 -13.73 7.20
CA GLU A 93 0.88 -13.20 6.93
C GLU A 93 0.85 -12.23 5.76
N ALA A 94 0.12 -12.54 4.70
CA ALA A 94 -0.06 -11.67 3.54
C ALA A 94 -0.67 -10.31 3.92
N ALA A 95 -1.69 -10.32 4.77
CA ALA A 95 -2.30 -9.09 5.28
C ALA A 95 -1.32 -8.27 6.13
N LEU A 96 -0.58 -8.92 7.03
CA LEU A 96 0.42 -8.26 7.88
C LEU A 96 1.58 -7.68 7.08
N VAL A 97 2.19 -8.48 6.20
CA VAL A 97 3.29 -8.07 5.33
C VAL A 97 2.85 -6.93 4.43
N GLY A 98 1.66 -7.03 3.83
CA GLY A 98 1.10 -5.95 3.00
C GLY A 98 0.90 -4.65 3.79
N THR A 99 0.40 -4.74 5.02
CA THR A 99 0.25 -3.57 5.91
C THR A 99 1.60 -2.93 6.25
N ILE A 100 2.60 -3.74 6.59
CA ILE A 100 3.96 -3.27 6.95
C ILE A 100 4.58 -2.51 5.76
N TRP A 101 4.50 -3.07 4.55
CA TRP A 101 5.03 -2.43 3.36
C TRP A 101 4.27 -1.15 3.00
N ALA A 102 2.96 -1.12 3.21
CA ALA A 102 2.16 0.08 3.00
C ALA A 102 2.50 1.19 4.01
N TRP A 103 2.77 0.85 5.28
CA TRP A 103 3.28 1.82 6.26
C TRP A 103 4.71 2.26 5.98
N ALA A 104 5.57 1.38 5.47
CA ALA A 104 6.89 1.77 5.00
C ALA A 104 6.78 2.81 3.87
N ALA A 105 5.84 2.62 2.94
CA ALA A 105 5.55 3.58 1.88
C ALA A 105 5.04 4.91 2.44
N LEU A 106 4.12 4.87 3.42
CA LEU A 106 3.65 6.06 4.13
C LEU A 106 4.81 6.81 4.79
N LEU A 107 5.64 6.13 5.58
CA LEU A 107 6.81 6.73 6.21
C LEU A 107 7.75 7.35 5.16
N ALA A 108 8.02 6.64 4.06
CA ALA A 108 8.84 7.17 2.98
C ALA A 108 8.25 8.45 2.40
N THR A 109 6.95 8.51 2.09
CA THR A 109 6.32 9.72 1.57
C THR A 109 6.44 10.91 2.54
N TYR A 110 6.26 10.66 3.84
CA TYR A 110 6.41 11.70 4.87
C TYR A 110 7.86 12.18 5.01
N LEU A 111 8.84 11.26 4.99
CA LEU A 111 10.26 11.60 5.05
C LEU A 111 10.70 12.38 3.81
N THR A 112 10.29 11.95 2.62
CA THR A 112 10.61 12.67 1.38
C THR A 112 9.95 14.03 1.34
N ASN A 113 8.69 14.15 1.78
CA ASN A 113 8.01 15.44 1.87
C ASN A 113 8.71 16.37 2.88
N ALA A 114 9.19 15.85 4.01
CA ALA A 114 9.97 16.61 4.98
C ALA A 114 11.34 17.04 4.44
N ALA A 115 12.03 16.18 3.67
CA ALA A 115 13.31 16.50 3.05
C ALA A 115 13.18 17.52 1.91
N LEU A 116 12.10 17.47 1.13
CA LEU A 116 11.83 18.38 0.02
C LEU A 116 11.32 19.75 0.49
N ARG A 117 10.67 19.81 1.65
CA ARG A 117 10.39 21.07 2.37
C ARG A 117 11.69 21.58 3.02
N GLY A 118 12.64 21.99 2.18
CA GLY A 118 13.81 22.75 2.62
C GLY A 118 13.40 24.00 3.41
N GLU A 119 14.32 24.54 4.22
CA GLU A 119 14.11 25.71 5.08
C GLU A 119 13.26 26.79 4.39
N VAL A 120 12.00 26.92 4.79
CA VAL A 120 11.22 28.12 4.48
C VAL A 120 11.77 29.20 5.39
N LYS A 121 12.80 29.92 4.91
CA LYS A 121 13.13 31.24 5.46
C LYS A 121 11.87 32.10 5.31
N GLN A 122 11.15 32.27 6.42
CA GLN A 122 10.12 33.29 6.55
C GLN A 122 10.77 34.67 6.53
#